data_AF-A0AAC8Q4F4-F1
#
_entry.id   AF-A0AAC8Q4F4-F1
#
_cell.length_a   1.000
_cell.length_b   1.000
_cell.length_c   1.000
_cell.angle_alpha   90.00
_cell.angle_beta   90.00
_cell.angle_gamma   90.00
#
_symmetry.space_group_name_H-M   'P 1'
#
loop_
_entity.id
_entity.type
_entity.pdbx_description
1 polymer ?
#
loop_
_entity_poly.entity_id
_entity_poly.type
_entity_poly.pdbx_seq_one_letter_code
_entity_poly.pdbx_strand_id
1 'polypeptide(L)'
;MRFAALLLTTAAGCGPLEAGAPEEQSAPSASDVAQVESELTQVTGFGTNPGNLLMYRHVPASMPASAPLVVVLHGCTQTAAAMENTGWTAAANVYKFYVVYAQQQSGNNSSSCFNWFEPGDIARGAGEALSLKQMVDAMKSAYSIDSTRVFITGFSGGGYMVPVMLATYPDVFSAGAVNAGGPYKCATSMNEAFTCMSPGIDKTPTAWGDLVRGAYSGYTGARPRVSIWHGTSDFTVKNSNATEAMEQWTNVHGIDQTADFTETVAGFPHKEYRNSAGTTLVETYDLTGMGHAVAIDPQYSFPGSTSVCGATGSYLSDVNLCASYYQAKFFGLTGGGGGTGDTTPPTVNLTAPANGATVSGSVTLTASASDAVGVTRVEFYVDGALAGSDSAAPYELAWSSTSVANGSHSLSAKAFDAAGNSATDADTSVTVSNSGTSTPVTVSFTSVAADDGYIKANSDGSLPALGTLTGLALGRGTDAKFNRSFLSFDTSGLPDGATITRAYLTVAYSSGSGDPWASPAGNTLVLDVKTGTFNAAATETADWGVAANASAVASIPKFTLGTTNSADFASAGLVAINKTGKTQLRLRFTQDQAATAYLFVQDGANAKLTVVYTP
;
A
#
# COMPACT_ATOMS: atom_id res chain seq x y z
N MET A 1 7.56 -63.05 -17.86
CA MET A 1 6.44 -64.01 -18.02
C MET A 1 5.56 -63.53 -19.17
N ARG A 2 5.11 -64.46 -20.03
CA ARG A 2 4.40 -64.23 -21.30
C ARG A 2 2.87 -64.42 -21.16
N PHE A 3 2.15 -63.97 -22.21
CA PHE A 3 0.77 -64.30 -22.66
C PHE A 3 -0.38 -63.56 -21.95
N ALA A 4 -1.37 -62.88 -22.57
CA ALA A 4 -2.06 -62.83 -23.88
C ALA A 4 -3.51 -63.38 -23.85
N ALA A 5 -4.43 -62.60 -24.47
CA ALA A 5 -5.77 -62.94 -24.98
C ALA A 5 -6.91 -63.15 -23.93
N LEU A 6 -8.20 -62.86 -24.15
CA LEU A 6 -9.04 -62.87 -25.36
C LEU A 6 -10.41 -62.15 -25.11
N LEU A 7 -11.13 -61.90 -26.22
CA LEU A 7 -12.33 -61.12 -26.54
C LEU A 7 -13.72 -61.40 -25.88
N LEU A 8 -14.51 -60.30 -25.84
CA LEU A 8 -15.95 -60.02 -26.09
C LEU A 8 -17.03 -61.13 -26.14
N THR A 9 -18.22 -60.87 -25.55
CA THR A 9 -19.46 -60.41 -26.25
C THR A 9 -20.72 -60.24 -25.35
N THR A 10 -21.39 -59.07 -25.48
CA THR A 10 -22.85 -58.73 -25.47
C THR A 10 -23.80 -59.21 -24.34
N ALA A 11 -24.86 -58.52 -23.90
CA ALA A 11 -25.42 -57.16 -23.98
C ALA A 11 -26.74 -57.17 -23.14
N ALA A 12 -27.09 -56.10 -22.42
CA ALA A 12 -28.47 -55.56 -22.24
C ALA A 12 -28.59 -54.54 -21.07
N GLY A 13 -28.61 -53.25 -21.44
CA GLY A 13 -29.63 -52.26 -21.05
C GLY A 13 -29.97 -51.95 -19.58
N CYS A 14 -29.41 -50.85 -19.06
CA CYS A 14 -30.14 -49.67 -18.52
C CYS A 14 -29.12 -48.53 -18.30
N GLY A 15 -29.28 -47.38 -18.95
CA GLY A 15 -28.41 -46.19 -18.76
C GLY A 15 -28.90 -45.24 -17.67
N PRO A 16 -28.38 -44.00 -17.58
CA PRO A 16 -27.00 -43.56 -17.75
C PRO A 16 -26.46 -42.93 -16.43
N LEU A 17 -25.16 -43.05 -16.17
CA LEU A 17 -24.44 -42.11 -15.29
C LEU A 17 -23.14 -41.76 -16.02
N GLU A 18 -23.09 -40.52 -16.50
CA GLU A 18 -21.93 -39.93 -17.16
C GLU A 18 -20.76 -39.82 -16.19
N ALA A 19 -19.70 -40.58 -16.47
CA ALA A 19 -18.36 -40.30 -15.99
C ALA A 19 -17.43 -40.51 -17.19
N GLY A 20 -17.04 -39.40 -17.83
CA GLY A 20 -16.09 -39.41 -18.94
C GLY A 20 -14.76 -40.02 -18.48
N ALA A 21 -14.31 -41.03 -19.22
CA ALA A 21 -12.95 -41.54 -19.12
C ALA A 21 -11.96 -40.46 -19.59
N PRO A 22 -10.73 -40.41 -19.04
CA PRO A 22 -9.72 -39.49 -19.52
C PRO A 22 -9.27 -39.92 -20.92
N GLU A 23 -9.38 -39.00 -21.90
CA GLU A 23 -8.78 -39.17 -23.22
C GLU A 23 -7.26 -39.21 -23.09
N GLU A 24 -6.70 -40.32 -23.54
CA GLU A 24 -5.27 -40.54 -23.72
C GLU A 24 -4.80 -39.67 -24.90
N GLN A 25 -4.27 -38.47 -24.60
CA GLN A 25 -3.63 -37.63 -25.61
C GLN A 25 -2.36 -38.33 -26.11
N SER A 26 -2.41 -38.86 -27.32
CA SER A 26 -1.24 -39.32 -28.06
C SER A 26 -0.27 -38.15 -28.29
N ALA A 27 1.00 -38.35 -27.95
CA ALA A 27 2.05 -37.38 -28.22
C ALA A 27 2.14 -37.10 -29.74
N PRO A 28 2.20 -35.83 -30.17
CA PRO A 28 2.34 -35.51 -31.58
C PRO A 28 3.68 -36.02 -32.12
N SER A 29 3.65 -36.62 -33.31
CA SER A 29 4.85 -37.14 -33.98
C SER A 29 5.72 -36.01 -34.53
N ALA A 30 7.03 -36.25 -34.63
CA ALA A 30 8.09 -35.30 -34.93
C ALA A 30 8.07 -34.63 -36.34
N SER A 31 6.95 -34.66 -37.06
CA SER A 31 6.84 -34.18 -38.45
C SER A 31 5.86 -33.02 -38.68
N ASP A 32 5.17 -32.50 -37.65
CA ASP A 32 4.16 -31.44 -37.81
C ASP A 32 4.62 -30.04 -37.36
N VAL A 33 5.92 -29.72 -37.44
CA VAL A 33 6.40 -28.34 -37.30
C VAL A 33 6.36 -27.67 -38.66
N ALA A 34 5.22 -27.03 -38.97
CA ALA A 34 5.13 -26.10 -40.08
C ALA A 34 6.23 -25.03 -39.95
N GLN A 35 7.13 -24.99 -40.91
CA GLN A 35 8.07 -23.87 -41.08
C GLN A 35 7.27 -22.62 -41.44
N VAL A 36 6.95 -21.81 -40.44
CA VAL A 36 6.72 -20.38 -40.66
C VAL A 36 8.07 -19.81 -41.10
N GLU A 37 8.15 -19.15 -42.25
CA GLU A 37 9.38 -18.48 -42.70
C GLU A 37 9.82 -17.50 -41.60
N SER A 38 10.93 -17.79 -40.90
CA SER A 38 11.41 -16.92 -39.82
C SER A 38 12.02 -15.65 -40.43
N GLU A 39 11.79 -14.49 -39.81
CA GLU A 39 12.48 -13.24 -40.18
C GLU A 39 13.98 -13.27 -39.81
N LEU A 40 14.40 -14.32 -39.08
CA LEU A 40 15.74 -14.48 -38.58
C LEU A 40 16.75 -14.82 -39.67
N THR A 41 17.88 -14.12 -39.67
CA THR A 41 19.02 -14.43 -40.55
C THR A 41 20.01 -15.31 -39.80
N GLN A 42 20.32 -16.50 -40.34
CA GLN A 42 21.39 -17.33 -39.78
C GLN A 42 22.76 -16.66 -40.01
N VAL A 43 23.58 -16.62 -38.95
CA VAL A 43 24.96 -16.18 -39.01
C VAL A 43 25.85 -17.40 -38.91
N THR A 44 26.70 -17.61 -39.91
CA THR A 44 27.74 -18.65 -39.91
C THR A 44 29.10 -18.01 -39.63
N GLY A 45 30.02 -18.75 -39.02
CA GLY A 45 31.39 -18.28 -38.78
C GLY A 45 31.52 -17.16 -37.75
N PHE A 46 30.79 -17.23 -36.63
CA PHE A 46 30.84 -16.23 -35.54
C PHE A 46 31.94 -16.48 -34.51
N GLY A 47 32.88 -17.39 -34.77
CA GLY A 47 33.96 -17.75 -33.85
C GLY A 47 34.35 -19.21 -33.96
N THR A 48 35.08 -19.71 -32.96
CA THR A 48 35.45 -21.14 -32.88
C THR A 48 34.28 -22.04 -32.51
N ASN A 49 33.22 -21.49 -31.90
CA ASN A 49 31.97 -22.15 -31.56
C ASN A 49 32.13 -23.54 -30.89
N PRO A 50 32.88 -23.65 -29.77
CA PRO A 50 33.17 -24.95 -29.17
C PRO A 50 31.94 -25.66 -28.60
N GLY A 51 30.86 -24.94 -28.28
CA GLY A 51 29.56 -25.51 -27.90
C GLY A 51 28.67 -25.92 -29.08
N ASN A 52 29.18 -25.87 -30.32
CA ASN A 52 28.47 -26.30 -31.53
C ASN A 52 27.03 -25.75 -31.65
N LEU A 53 26.86 -24.45 -31.40
CA LEU A 53 25.57 -23.77 -31.45
C LEU A 53 25.31 -23.20 -32.86
N LEU A 54 24.04 -22.93 -33.16
CA LEU A 54 23.63 -22.08 -34.27
C LEU A 54 23.34 -20.67 -33.77
N MET A 55 23.69 -19.68 -34.58
CA MET A 55 23.40 -18.27 -34.31
C MET A 55 22.42 -17.76 -35.36
N TYR A 56 21.33 -17.18 -34.89
CA TYR A 56 20.38 -16.44 -35.70
C TYR A 56 20.33 -15.00 -35.19
N ARG A 57 20.11 -14.03 -36.07
CA ARG A 57 20.00 -12.63 -35.70
C ARG A 57 18.74 -11.99 -36.27
N HIS A 58 18.25 -11.01 -35.54
CA HIS A 58 17.31 -10.00 -36.03
C HIS A 58 17.96 -8.62 -35.97
N VAL A 59 17.81 -7.85 -37.05
CA VAL A 59 18.34 -6.49 -37.17
C VAL A 59 17.20 -5.57 -37.57
N PRO A 60 16.67 -4.75 -36.65
CA PRO A 60 15.62 -3.80 -37.00
C PRO A 60 16.05 -2.83 -38.11
N ALA A 61 15.07 -2.29 -38.83
CA ALA A 61 15.32 -1.17 -39.73
C ALA A 61 15.68 0.10 -38.95
N SER A 62 16.54 0.93 -39.55
CA SER A 62 16.93 2.26 -39.05
C SER A 62 17.56 2.25 -37.67
N MET A 63 18.54 1.36 -37.46
CA MET A 63 19.24 1.24 -36.17
C MET A 63 20.11 2.48 -35.88
N PRO A 64 20.02 3.04 -34.66
CA PRO A 64 20.94 4.09 -34.23
C PRO A 64 22.35 3.52 -34.01
N ALA A 65 23.35 4.41 -33.98
CA ALA A 65 24.69 4.05 -33.53
C ALA A 65 24.68 3.73 -32.03
N SER A 66 25.59 2.86 -31.60
CA SER A 66 25.71 2.41 -30.19
C SER A 66 24.39 1.83 -29.64
N ALA A 67 23.69 1.04 -30.45
CA ALA A 67 22.44 0.43 -30.01
C ALA A 67 22.68 -0.79 -29.10
N PRO A 68 21.72 -1.18 -28.26
CA PRO A 68 21.85 -2.34 -27.38
C PRO A 68 21.78 -3.67 -28.12
N LEU A 69 22.15 -4.76 -27.43
CA LEU A 69 22.02 -6.14 -27.91
C LEU A 69 21.33 -7.02 -26.87
N VAL A 70 20.37 -7.84 -27.29
CA VAL A 70 19.75 -8.89 -26.47
C VAL A 70 20.05 -10.26 -27.06
N VAL A 71 20.54 -11.19 -26.24
CA VAL A 71 20.69 -12.61 -26.57
C VAL A 71 19.52 -13.39 -25.99
N VAL A 72 18.82 -14.18 -26.81
CA VAL A 72 17.64 -14.96 -26.43
C VAL A 72 17.96 -16.45 -26.53
N LEU A 73 17.72 -17.19 -25.45
CA LEU A 73 17.98 -18.62 -25.33
C LEU A 73 16.68 -19.42 -25.19
N HIS A 74 16.49 -20.41 -26.05
CA HIS A 74 15.31 -21.29 -26.01
C HIS A 74 15.38 -22.35 -24.90
N GLY A 75 14.23 -22.96 -24.58
CA GLY A 75 14.16 -24.15 -23.72
C GLY A 75 14.44 -25.45 -24.47
N CYS A 76 14.50 -26.57 -23.74
CA CYS A 76 14.69 -27.90 -24.35
C CYS A 76 13.68 -28.16 -25.47
N THR A 77 14.11 -28.86 -26.54
CA THR A 77 13.33 -29.20 -27.74
C THR A 77 12.81 -28.03 -28.59
N GLN A 78 12.94 -26.78 -28.12
CA GLN A 78 12.58 -25.58 -28.87
C GLN A 78 13.70 -25.14 -29.82
N THR A 79 13.42 -24.12 -30.62
CA THR A 79 14.32 -23.56 -31.63
C THR A 79 14.40 -22.03 -31.51
N ALA A 80 15.33 -21.39 -32.21
CA ALA A 80 15.39 -19.94 -32.33
C ALA A 80 14.08 -19.37 -32.92
N ALA A 81 13.55 -20.01 -33.96
CA ALA A 81 12.28 -19.61 -34.58
C ALA A 81 11.09 -19.72 -33.60
N ALA A 82 11.06 -20.74 -32.73
CA ALA A 82 10.02 -20.82 -31.71
C ALA A 82 10.11 -19.67 -30.70
N MET A 83 11.32 -19.24 -30.34
CA MET A 83 11.53 -18.12 -29.41
C MET A 83 11.24 -16.75 -30.01
N GLU A 84 11.17 -16.60 -31.32
CA GLU A 84 10.70 -15.35 -31.94
C GLU A 84 9.28 -14.99 -31.47
N ASN A 85 8.45 -16.00 -31.21
CA ASN A 85 7.10 -15.84 -30.66
C ASN A 85 7.06 -15.30 -29.21
N THR A 86 8.20 -15.11 -28.54
CA THR A 86 8.25 -14.43 -27.23
C THR A 86 8.14 -12.90 -27.34
N GLY A 87 8.16 -12.36 -28.56
CA GLY A 87 8.01 -10.93 -28.82
C GLY A 87 9.32 -10.12 -28.79
N TRP A 88 10.48 -10.75 -28.64
CA TRP A 88 11.77 -10.03 -28.65
C TRP A 88 12.09 -9.36 -30.00
N THR A 89 11.76 -10.00 -31.13
CA THR A 89 11.88 -9.39 -32.47
C THR A 89 10.97 -8.16 -32.59
N ALA A 90 9.73 -8.25 -32.11
CA ALA A 90 8.78 -7.15 -32.09
C ALA A 90 9.24 -6.00 -31.19
N ALA A 91 9.69 -6.29 -29.97
CA ALA A 91 10.25 -5.31 -29.04
C ALA A 91 11.48 -4.62 -29.63
N ALA A 92 12.36 -5.36 -30.30
CA ALA A 92 13.54 -4.81 -30.97
C ALA A 92 13.17 -3.84 -32.10
N ASN A 93 12.13 -4.14 -32.87
CA ASN A 93 11.63 -3.26 -33.92
C ASN A 93 11.12 -1.92 -33.38
N VAL A 94 10.51 -1.94 -32.20
CA VAL A 94 9.97 -0.75 -31.51
C VAL A 94 11.08 0.03 -30.82
N TYR A 95 11.86 -0.61 -29.96
CA TYR A 95 12.82 0.04 -29.06
C TYR A 95 14.26 0.12 -29.61
N LYS A 96 14.49 -0.38 -30.83
CA LYS A 96 15.75 -0.26 -31.57
C LYS A 96 16.97 -0.85 -30.84
N PHE A 97 16.91 -2.16 -30.62
CA PHE A 97 18.06 -2.97 -30.19
C PHE A 97 18.26 -4.18 -31.12
N TYR A 98 19.47 -4.73 -31.17
CA TYR A 98 19.76 -5.95 -31.91
C TYR A 98 19.32 -7.19 -31.12
N VAL A 99 18.95 -8.26 -31.82
CA VAL A 99 18.64 -9.55 -31.17
C VAL A 99 19.47 -10.67 -31.78
N VAL A 100 20.02 -11.52 -30.92
CA VAL A 100 20.59 -12.81 -31.29
C VAL A 100 19.73 -13.90 -30.66
N TYR A 101 19.29 -14.85 -31.47
CA TYR A 101 18.69 -16.10 -31.00
C TYR A 101 19.72 -17.20 -31.14
N ALA A 102 20.22 -17.69 -30.01
CA ALA A 102 21.11 -18.85 -30.02
C ALA A 102 20.26 -20.12 -30.08
N GLN A 103 20.71 -21.10 -30.86
CA GLN A 103 20.01 -22.37 -30.99
C GLN A 103 20.95 -23.55 -30.76
N GLN A 104 20.52 -24.44 -29.88
CA GLN A 104 21.13 -25.73 -29.63
C GLN A 104 20.85 -26.69 -30.78
N GLN A 105 21.76 -27.65 -30.97
CA GLN A 105 21.62 -28.73 -31.94
C GLN A 105 21.47 -30.09 -31.26
N SER A 106 20.64 -30.96 -31.84
CA SER A 106 20.45 -32.34 -31.37
C SER A 106 21.73 -33.18 -31.40
N GLY A 107 22.68 -32.80 -32.27
CA GLY A 107 24.01 -33.42 -32.34
C GLY A 107 24.94 -33.06 -31.17
N ASN A 108 24.64 -31.99 -30.43
CA ASN A 108 25.37 -31.59 -29.22
C ASN A 108 24.64 -32.06 -27.95
N ASN A 109 23.32 -31.93 -27.91
CA ASN A 109 22.47 -32.46 -26.85
C ASN A 109 21.23 -33.11 -27.47
N SER A 110 20.95 -34.38 -27.20
CA SER A 110 19.88 -35.14 -27.90
C SER A 110 18.46 -34.59 -27.68
N SER A 111 18.24 -33.80 -26.64
CA SER A 111 16.98 -33.09 -26.37
C SER A 111 17.01 -31.62 -26.82
N SER A 112 18.07 -31.22 -27.54
CA SER A 112 18.34 -29.82 -27.90
C SER A 112 18.27 -28.87 -26.71
N CYS A 113 18.66 -29.33 -25.51
CA CYS A 113 18.79 -28.48 -24.33
C CYS A 113 20.18 -27.82 -24.31
N PHE A 114 20.27 -26.57 -23.86
CA PHE A 114 21.58 -26.01 -23.47
C PHE A 114 22.19 -26.85 -22.33
N ASN A 115 23.49 -27.14 -22.41
CA ASN A 115 24.22 -27.96 -21.44
C ASN A 115 24.62 -27.16 -20.19
N TRP A 116 23.64 -26.52 -19.54
CA TRP A 116 23.83 -25.67 -18.36
C TRP A 116 24.33 -26.40 -17.10
N PHE A 117 24.45 -27.72 -17.16
CA PHE A 117 24.95 -28.59 -16.10
C PHE A 117 26.28 -29.25 -16.45
N GLU A 118 26.80 -29.13 -17.68
CA GLU A 118 28.06 -29.77 -18.05
C GLU A 118 29.24 -28.84 -17.76
N PRO A 119 30.23 -29.25 -16.94
CA PRO A 119 31.34 -28.38 -16.55
C PRO A 119 32.14 -27.78 -17.73
N GLY A 120 32.21 -28.51 -18.85
CA GLY A 120 32.88 -28.06 -20.07
C GLY A 120 32.13 -26.97 -20.84
N ASP A 121 30.82 -26.84 -20.62
CA ASP A 121 29.93 -25.90 -21.30
C ASP A 121 29.59 -24.66 -20.45
N ILE A 122 29.82 -24.73 -19.14
CA ILE A 122 29.48 -23.66 -18.17
C ILE A 122 30.67 -22.93 -17.55
N ALA A 123 31.85 -23.09 -18.16
CA ALA A 123 33.08 -22.43 -17.75
C ALA A 123 33.45 -21.27 -18.70
N ARG A 124 34.00 -20.19 -18.14
CA ARG A 124 34.53 -19.09 -18.94
C ARG A 124 35.59 -19.62 -19.91
N GLY A 125 35.43 -19.31 -21.20
CA GLY A 125 36.38 -19.67 -22.25
C GLY A 125 36.23 -21.08 -22.83
N ALA A 126 35.16 -21.80 -22.50
CA ALA A 126 34.90 -23.14 -23.00
C ALA A 126 33.44 -23.33 -23.44
N GLY A 127 33.22 -24.37 -24.26
CA GLY A 127 31.92 -24.90 -24.65
C GLY A 127 30.85 -23.87 -25.03
N GLU A 128 29.60 -24.13 -24.64
CA GLU A 128 28.46 -23.27 -24.94
C GLU A 128 28.62 -21.84 -24.41
N ALA A 129 29.19 -21.65 -23.22
CA ALA A 129 29.41 -20.31 -22.68
C ALA A 129 30.34 -19.47 -23.58
N LEU A 130 31.42 -20.05 -24.11
CA LEU A 130 32.28 -19.35 -25.08
C LEU A 130 31.58 -19.12 -26.42
N SER A 131 30.81 -20.09 -26.91
CA SER A 131 30.02 -19.92 -28.14
C SER A 131 29.05 -18.74 -28.03
N LEU A 132 28.33 -18.59 -26.93
CA LEU A 132 27.40 -17.49 -26.70
C LEU A 132 28.12 -16.13 -26.62
N LYS A 133 29.28 -16.08 -25.94
CA LYS A 133 30.11 -14.87 -25.93
C LYS A 133 30.62 -14.50 -27.33
N GLN A 134 30.99 -15.49 -28.13
CA GLN A 134 31.43 -15.29 -29.51
C GLN A 134 30.31 -14.76 -30.42
N MET A 135 29.06 -15.16 -30.20
CA MET A 135 27.91 -14.54 -30.90
C MET A 135 27.81 -13.04 -30.58
N VAL A 136 28.02 -12.64 -29.32
CA VAL A 136 28.07 -11.22 -28.92
C VAL A 136 29.24 -10.49 -29.60
N ASP A 137 30.44 -11.08 -29.61
CA ASP A 137 31.60 -10.49 -30.30
C ASP A 137 31.34 -10.30 -31.80
N ALA A 138 30.75 -11.30 -32.46
CA ALA A 138 30.43 -11.23 -33.87
C ALA A 138 29.43 -10.11 -34.17
N MET A 139 28.42 -9.93 -33.30
CA MET A 139 27.50 -8.81 -33.42
C MET A 139 28.20 -7.46 -33.23
N LYS A 140 29.07 -7.33 -32.21
CA LYS A 140 29.85 -6.10 -31.96
C LYS A 140 30.82 -5.77 -33.08
N SER A 141 31.35 -6.78 -33.76
CA SER A 141 32.21 -6.60 -34.94
C SER A 141 31.43 -6.19 -36.19
N ALA A 142 30.17 -6.63 -36.31
CA ALA A 142 29.36 -6.38 -37.49
C ALA A 142 28.52 -5.08 -37.40
N TYR A 143 28.20 -4.63 -36.18
CA TYR A 143 27.25 -3.56 -35.93
C TYR A 143 27.73 -2.60 -34.85
N SER A 144 27.18 -1.38 -34.86
CA SER A 144 27.48 -0.35 -33.85
C SER A 144 26.71 -0.66 -32.56
N ILE A 145 27.31 -1.51 -31.73
CA ILE A 145 26.71 -1.97 -30.46
C ILE A 145 27.42 -1.30 -29.28
N ASP A 146 26.62 -0.76 -28.37
CA ASP A 146 27.13 -0.30 -27.08
C ASP A 146 27.55 -1.51 -26.23
N SER A 147 28.85 -1.61 -25.98
CA SER A 147 29.42 -2.73 -25.22
C SER A 147 28.97 -2.77 -23.76
N THR A 148 28.43 -1.67 -23.23
CA THR A 148 27.86 -1.58 -21.88
C THR A 148 26.36 -1.88 -21.84
N ARG A 149 25.74 -2.20 -22.99
CA ARG A 149 24.30 -2.49 -23.11
C ARG A 149 24.05 -3.79 -23.86
N VAL A 150 24.62 -4.87 -23.32
CA VAL A 150 24.37 -6.24 -23.79
C VAL A 150 23.63 -7.01 -22.71
N PHE A 151 22.55 -7.66 -23.10
CA PHE A 151 21.62 -8.34 -22.21
C PHE A 151 21.38 -9.78 -22.68
N ILE A 152 20.90 -10.63 -21.78
CA ILE A 152 20.58 -12.02 -22.10
C ILE A 152 19.31 -12.48 -21.40
N THR A 153 18.48 -13.24 -22.09
CA THR A 153 17.25 -13.82 -21.53
C THR A 153 17.10 -15.25 -22.01
N GLY A 154 16.47 -16.08 -21.21
CA GLY A 154 16.30 -17.49 -21.55
C GLY A 154 15.16 -18.14 -20.81
N PHE A 155 14.69 -19.24 -21.38
CA PHE A 155 13.62 -20.07 -20.82
C PHE A 155 14.10 -21.50 -20.52
N SER A 156 13.67 -22.09 -19.41
CA SER A 156 13.95 -23.49 -19.05
C SER A 156 15.46 -23.79 -19.08
N GLY A 157 15.94 -24.72 -19.92
CA GLY A 157 17.38 -24.96 -20.11
C GLY A 157 18.16 -23.70 -20.52
N GLY A 158 17.59 -22.83 -21.36
CA GLY A 158 18.13 -21.49 -21.64
C GLY A 158 18.05 -20.55 -20.43
N GLY A 159 17.03 -20.69 -19.59
CA GLY A 159 16.88 -19.98 -18.33
C GLY A 159 17.98 -20.31 -17.32
N TYR A 160 18.45 -21.56 -17.28
CA TYR A 160 19.64 -21.96 -16.50
C TYR A 160 20.96 -21.51 -17.14
N MET A 161 21.00 -21.38 -18.47
CA MET A 161 22.19 -20.88 -19.17
C MET A 161 22.38 -19.36 -19.02
N VAL A 162 21.32 -18.58 -18.75
CA VAL A 162 21.43 -17.15 -18.42
C VAL A 162 22.40 -16.90 -17.26
N PRO A 163 22.20 -17.44 -16.04
CA PRO A 163 23.10 -17.18 -14.92
C PRO A 163 24.49 -17.80 -15.12
N VAL A 164 24.64 -18.83 -15.97
CA VAL A 164 25.97 -19.27 -16.46
C VAL A 164 26.69 -18.13 -17.15
N MET A 165 26.03 -17.46 -18.11
CA MET A 165 26.62 -16.35 -18.85
C MET A 165 26.89 -15.14 -17.95
N LEU A 166 25.97 -14.80 -17.05
CA LEU A 166 26.16 -13.68 -16.12
C LEU A 166 27.31 -13.93 -15.12
N ALA A 167 27.52 -15.19 -14.71
CA ALA A 167 28.60 -15.56 -13.79
C ALA A 167 29.97 -15.63 -14.49
N THR A 168 30.02 -16.23 -15.68
CA THR A 168 31.27 -16.49 -16.42
C THR A 168 31.72 -15.30 -17.27
N TYR A 169 30.79 -14.46 -17.72
CA TYR A 169 31.05 -13.26 -18.53
C TYR A 169 30.37 -12.00 -17.96
N PRO A 170 30.61 -11.64 -16.69
CA PRO A 170 30.06 -10.43 -16.08
C PRO A 170 30.61 -9.14 -16.69
N ASP A 171 31.72 -9.23 -17.43
CA ASP A 171 32.34 -8.17 -18.23
C ASP A 171 31.69 -7.99 -19.61
N VAL A 172 30.77 -8.87 -20.00
CA VAL A 172 30.09 -8.82 -21.30
C VAL A 172 28.64 -8.38 -21.15
N PHE A 173 27.92 -8.90 -20.14
CA PHE A 173 26.50 -8.65 -19.95
C PHE A 173 26.23 -7.67 -18.82
N SER A 174 25.27 -6.76 -19.01
CA SER A 174 24.87 -5.76 -18.01
C SER A 174 23.68 -6.20 -17.18
N ALA A 175 22.80 -7.04 -17.75
CA ALA A 175 21.71 -7.68 -17.05
C ALA A 175 21.23 -8.94 -17.78
N GLY A 176 20.46 -9.79 -17.09
CA GLY A 176 19.75 -10.88 -17.73
C GLY A 176 18.44 -11.27 -17.08
N ALA A 177 17.60 -12.00 -17.81
CA ALA A 177 16.29 -12.45 -17.36
C ALA A 177 16.17 -13.99 -17.42
N VAL A 178 15.80 -14.58 -16.28
CA VAL A 178 15.69 -16.02 -16.07
C VAL A 178 14.22 -16.41 -16.05
N ASN A 179 13.74 -17.09 -17.10
CA ASN A 179 12.35 -17.57 -17.17
C ASN A 179 12.32 -19.08 -16.89
N ALA A 180 11.63 -19.49 -15.83
CA ALA A 180 11.50 -20.90 -15.43
C ALA A 180 12.85 -21.65 -15.37
N GLY A 181 13.88 -20.96 -14.87
CA GLY A 181 15.25 -21.46 -14.70
C GLY A 181 15.62 -21.60 -13.23
N GLY A 182 16.90 -21.37 -12.90
CA GLY A 182 17.39 -21.44 -11.52
C GLY A 182 18.84 -20.95 -11.40
N PRO A 183 19.49 -21.13 -10.25
CA PRO A 183 20.81 -20.54 -9.97
C PRO A 183 21.96 -21.19 -10.76
N TYR A 184 23.02 -20.44 -10.99
CA TYR A 184 24.27 -20.93 -11.56
C TYR A 184 24.88 -22.03 -10.68
N LYS A 185 25.33 -23.13 -11.32
CA LYS A 185 25.99 -24.28 -10.67
C LYS A 185 25.16 -24.94 -9.58
N CYS A 186 23.83 -24.97 -9.73
CA CYS A 186 23.03 -25.91 -8.98
C CYS A 186 23.31 -27.37 -9.37
N ALA A 187 23.80 -27.60 -10.59
CA ALA A 187 24.20 -28.91 -11.08
C ALA A 187 25.54 -28.84 -11.85
N THR A 188 26.27 -29.95 -11.82
CA THR A 188 27.51 -30.18 -12.57
C THR A 188 27.50 -31.53 -13.31
N SER A 189 26.32 -32.13 -13.45
CA SER A 189 26.06 -33.31 -14.27
C SER A 189 24.58 -33.41 -14.62
N MET A 190 24.24 -34.22 -15.62
CA MET A 190 22.86 -34.51 -16.00
C MET A 190 22.00 -35.04 -14.84
N ASN A 191 22.57 -35.91 -13.98
CA ASN A 191 21.82 -36.46 -12.84
C ASN A 191 21.50 -35.40 -11.78
N GLU A 192 22.46 -34.51 -11.51
CA GLU A 192 22.25 -33.37 -10.62
C GLU A 192 21.27 -32.36 -11.24
N ALA A 193 21.25 -32.23 -12.57
CA ALA A 193 20.34 -31.32 -13.28
C ALA A 193 18.88 -31.65 -12.97
N PHE A 194 18.50 -32.92 -12.97
CA PHE A 194 17.14 -33.33 -12.59
C PHE A 194 16.80 -32.96 -11.14
N THR A 195 17.75 -33.12 -10.22
CA THR A 195 17.55 -32.77 -8.80
C THR A 195 17.44 -31.26 -8.60
N CYS A 196 18.27 -30.49 -9.32
CA CYS A 196 18.19 -29.03 -9.34
C CYS A 196 16.83 -28.56 -9.88
N MET A 197 16.35 -29.13 -10.98
CA MET A 197 15.05 -28.74 -11.53
C MET A 197 13.90 -29.11 -10.58
N SER A 198 13.92 -30.32 -10.01
CA SER A 198 12.88 -30.79 -9.10
C SER A 198 13.44 -31.87 -8.18
N PRO A 199 13.42 -31.69 -6.84
CA PRO A 199 12.63 -30.71 -6.09
C PRO A 199 13.25 -29.30 -5.96
N GLY A 200 14.45 -29.07 -6.48
CA GLY A 200 15.25 -27.89 -6.13
C GLY A 200 16.37 -28.24 -5.16
N ILE A 201 17.46 -27.47 -5.20
CA ILE A 201 18.57 -27.60 -4.25
C ILE A 201 18.60 -26.32 -3.43
N ASP A 202 18.50 -26.46 -2.12
CA ASP A 202 18.63 -25.36 -1.17
C ASP A 202 20.12 -25.19 -0.79
N LYS A 203 20.64 -23.96 -0.92
CA LYS A 203 21.93 -23.57 -0.33
C LYS A 203 21.80 -22.18 0.27
N THR A 204 22.64 -21.91 1.27
CA THR A 204 22.75 -20.55 1.82
C THR A 204 23.09 -19.52 0.72
N PRO A 205 22.61 -18.26 0.83
CA PRO A 205 22.94 -17.20 -0.11
C PRO A 205 24.45 -17.02 -0.33
N THR A 206 25.27 -17.19 0.72
CA THR A 206 26.74 -17.09 0.61
C THR A 206 27.32 -18.21 -0.26
N ALA A 207 26.94 -19.46 -0.02
CA ALA A 207 27.39 -20.59 -0.84
C ALA A 207 26.97 -20.41 -2.32
N TRP A 208 25.77 -19.88 -2.57
CA TRP A 208 25.34 -19.55 -3.92
C TRP A 208 26.17 -18.44 -4.55
N GLY A 209 26.39 -17.34 -3.84
CA GLY A 209 27.18 -16.21 -4.35
C GLY A 209 28.64 -16.57 -4.59
N ASP A 210 29.23 -17.46 -3.79
CA ASP A 210 30.61 -17.93 -3.96
C ASP A 210 30.79 -18.71 -5.27
N LEU A 211 29.79 -19.48 -5.69
CA LEU A 211 29.82 -20.16 -6.99
C LEU A 211 29.90 -19.16 -8.15
N VAL A 212 29.13 -18.07 -8.10
CA VAL A 212 29.14 -17.00 -9.12
C VAL A 212 30.47 -16.23 -9.09
N ARG A 213 30.96 -15.86 -7.90
CA ARG A 213 32.26 -15.17 -7.75
C ARG A 213 33.42 -16.04 -8.26
N GLY A 214 33.36 -17.34 -8.03
CA GLY A 214 34.36 -18.31 -8.50
C GLY A 214 34.36 -18.57 -10.01
N ALA A 215 33.29 -18.24 -10.73
CA ALA A 215 33.19 -18.43 -12.19
C ALA A 215 34.18 -17.57 -13.00
N TYR A 216 34.53 -16.41 -12.46
CA TYR A 216 35.58 -15.53 -12.99
C TYR A 216 36.42 -14.99 -11.82
N SER A 217 37.33 -15.85 -11.33
CA SER A 217 38.22 -15.53 -10.22
C SER A 217 39.03 -14.26 -10.50
N GLY A 218 39.02 -13.32 -9.55
CA GLY A 218 39.70 -12.03 -9.65
C GLY A 218 38.91 -10.91 -10.33
N TYR A 219 37.70 -11.16 -10.83
CA TYR A 219 36.86 -10.09 -11.38
C TYR A 219 36.30 -9.18 -10.28
N THR A 220 36.64 -7.89 -10.35
CA THR A 220 36.23 -6.84 -9.40
C THR A 220 35.30 -5.79 -10.03
N GLY A 221 34.87 -5.99 -11.28
CA GLY A 221 33.96 -5.07 -11.97
C GLY A 221 32.51 -5.21 -11.50
N ALA A 222 31.63 -4.41 -12.09
CA ALA A 222 30.20 -4.48 -11.83
C ALA A 222 29.65 -5.86 -12.20
N ARG A 223 28.70 -6.36 -11.39
CA ARG A 223 27.99 -7.62 -11.66
C ARG A 223 26.67 -7.33 -12.39
N PRO A 224 26.21 -8.24 -13.26
CA PRO A 224 24.98 -8.01 -14.00
C PRO A 224 23.74 -8.00 -13.08
N ARG A 225 22.74 -7.19 -13.42
CA ARG A 225 21.42 -7.21 -12.75
C ARG A 225 20.59 -8.41 -13.21
N VAL A 226 19.69 -8.93 -12.39
CA VAL A 226 18.94 -10.16 -12.72
C VAL A 226 17.44 -10.02 -12.49
N SER A 227 16.66 -10.37 -13.51
CA SER A 227 15.20 -10.44 -13.44
C SER A 227 14.77 -11.90 -13.47
N ILE A 228 13.99 -12.34 -12.48
CA ILE A 228 13.67 -13.77 -12.27
C ILE A 228 12.16 -13.95 -12.41
N TRP A 229 11.75 -14.83 -13.33
CA TRP A 229 10.35 -15.03 -13.70
C TRP A 229 10.00 -16.51 -13.59
N HIS A 230 8.98 -16.84 -12.79
CA HIS A 230 8.68 -18.25 -12.52
C HIS A 230 7.20 -18.50 -12.30
N GLY A 231 6.68 -19.59 -12.87
CA GLY A 231 5.32 -20.04 -12.65
C GLY A 231 5.17 -20.75 -11.31
N THR A 232 4.20 -20.36 -10.48
CA THR A 232 4.04 -20.99 -9.16
C THR A 232 3.50 -22.42 -9.24
N SER A 233 2.94 -22.81 -10.40
CA SER A 233 2.43 -24.16 -10.69
C SER A 233 3.37 -24.96 -11.59
N ASP A 234 4.62 -24.52 -11.75
CA ASP A 234 5.62 -25.22 -12.55
C ASP A 234 6.00 -26.58 -11.93
N PHE A 235 5.70 -27.65 -12.68
CA PHE A 235 5.98 -29.03 -12.28
C PHE A 235 7.29 -29.57 -12.87
N THR A 236 7.90 -28.86 -13.82
CA THR A 236 9.16 -29.25 -14.47
C THR A 236 10.35 -28.65 -13.73
N VAL A 237 10.30 -27.34 -13.49
CA VAL A 237 11.28 -26.61 -12.68
C VAL A 237 10.55 -26.01 -11.49
N LYS A 238 10.79 -26.54 -10.28
CA LYS A 238 10.07 -26.11 -9.09
C LYS A 238 10.36 -24.64 -8.78
N ASN A 239 9.32 -23.93 -8.33
CA ASN A 239 9.38 -22.51 -7.97
C ASN A 239 10.43 -22.19 -6.88
N SER A 240 10.86 -23.18 -6.10
CA SER A 240 12.01 -23.06 -5.20
C SER A 240 13.24 -22.52 -5.92
N ASN A 241 13.47 -22.90 -7.18
CA ASN A 241 14.60 -22.39 -7.97
C ASN A 241 14.58 -20.87 -8.18
N ALA A 242 13.41 -20.23 -8.23
CA ALA A 242 13.33 -18.76 -8.29
C ALA A 242 13.80 -18.12 -6.98
N THR A 243 13.49 -18.75 -5.84
CA THR A 243 13.98 -18.32 -4.52
C THR A 243 15.49 -18.48 -4.45
N GLU A 244 16.04 -19.65 -4.81
CA GLU A 244 17.48 -19.89 -4.81
C GLU A 244 18.25 -18.95 -5.77
N ALA A 245 17.67 -18.64 -6.93
CA ALA A 245 18.24 -17.65 -7.85
C ALA A 245 18.25 -16.24 -7.24
N MET A 246 17.17 -15.83 -6.56
CA MET A 246 17.12 -14.55 -5.87
C MET A 246 18.18 -14.48 -4.76
N GLU A 247 18.31 -15.53 -3.95
CA GLU A 247 19.33 -15.63 -2.91
C GLU A 247 20.75 -15.56 -3.47
N GLN A 248 21.01 -16.26 -4.57
CA GLN A 248 22.29 -16.20 -5.27
C GLN A 248 22.65 -14.78 -5.67
N TRP A 249 21.73 -14.10 -6.38
CA TRP A 249 22.04 -12.82 -6.99
C TRP A 249 22.00 -11.66 -6.00
N THR A 250 21.13 -11.68 -4.98
CA THR A 250 21.17 -10.71 -3.88
C THR A 250 22.50 -10.81 -3.12
N ASN A 251 22.98 -12.02 -2.82
CA ASN A 251 24.30 -12.20 -2.21
C ASN A 251 25.46 -11.76 -3.10
N VAL A 252 25.39 -11.98 -4.41
CA VAL A 252 26.41 -11.50 -5.38
C VAL A 252 26.52 -9.98 -5.34
N HIS A 253 25.38 -9.29 -5.21
CA HIS A 253 25.30 -7.83 -5.14
C HIS A 253 25.56 -7.26 -3.73
N GLY A 254 25.66 -8.11 -2.71
CA GLY A 254 25.86 -7.66 -1.33
C GLY A 254 24.64 -6.96 -0.73
N ILE A 255 23.44 -7.26 -1.23
CA ILE A 255 22.15 -6.79 -0.70
C ILE A 255 21.45 -7.94 0.04
N ASP A 256 20.52 -7.61 0.93
CA ASP A 256 19.76 -8.62 1.67
C ASP A 256 18.60 -9.22 0.85
N GLN A 257 17.98 -10.28 1.38
CA GLN A 257 16.92 -11.05 0.72
C GLN A 257 15.52 -10.49 1.03
N THR A 258 15.42 -9.30 1.62
CA THR A 258 14.16 -8.61 1.88
C THR A 258 13.87 -7.68 0.72
N ALA A 259 12.66 -7.74 0.18
CA ALA A 259 12.27 -6.84 -0.91
C ALA A 259 12.14 -5.40 -0.40
N ASP A 260 12.77 -4.46 -1.08
CA ASP A 260 12.65 -3.01 -0.81
C ASP A 260 11.36 -2.43 -1.39
N PHE A 261 10.82 -3.09 -2.41
CA PHE A 261 9.57 -2.73 -3.05
C PHE A 261 8.80 -3.98 -3.45
N THR A 262 7.48 -3.94 -3.26
CA THR A 262 6.58 -5.03 -3.62
C THR A 262 5.31 -4.44 -4.21
N GLU A 263 4.89 -4.98 -5.34
CA GLU A 263 3.66 -4.60 -6.02
C GLU A 263 3.02 -5.82 -6.70
N THR A 264 1.97 -5.56 -7.46
CA THR A 264 1.33 -6.53 -8.34
C THR A 264 1.33 -5.99 -9.76
N VAL A 265 1.91 -6.73 -10.70
CA VAL A 265 1.94 -6.38 -12.13
C VAL A 265 1.05 -7.36 -12.89
N ALA A 266 0.00 -6.85 -13.55
CA ALA A 266 -1.02 -7.66 -14.23
C ALA A 266 -1.62 -8.78 -13.36
N GLY A 267 -1.76 -8.54 -12.05
CA GLY A 267 -2.27 -9.54 -11.11
C GLY A 267 -1.22 -10.47 -10.49
N PHE A 268 0.05 -10.37 -10.90
CA PHE A 268 1.13 -11.22 -10.40
C PHE A 268 2.05 -10.48 -9.41
N PRO A 269 2.42 -11.11 -8.27
CA PRO A 269 3.41 -10.56 -7.36
C PRO A 269 4.72 -10.21 -8.05
N HIS A 270 5.16 -8.97 -7.86
CA HIS A 270 6.43 -8.44 -8.32
C HIS A 270 7.18 -7.85 -7.13
N LYS A 271 8.47 -8.18 -7.00
CA LYS A 271 9.33 -7.67 -5.93
C LYS A 271 10.65 -7.17 -6.50
N GLU A 272 11.17 -6.11 -5.90
CA GLU A 272 12.45 -5.53 -6.25
C GLU A 272 13.38 -5.49 -5.04
N TYR A 273 14.65 -5.84 -5.27
CA TYR A 273 15.74 -5.81 -4.32
C TYR A 273 16.76 -4.80 -4.83
N ARG A 274 16.87 -3.70 -4.09
CA ARG A 274 17.55 -2.48 -4.51
C ARG A 274 18.83 -2.28 -3.70
N ASN A 275 19.78 -1.58 -4.30
CA ASN A 275 20.92 -1.07 -3.54
C ASN A 275 20.55 0.20 -2.76
N SER A 276 21.50 0.73 -1.98
CA SER A 276 21.32 1.97 -1.22
C SER A 276 21.06 3.21 -2.09
N ALA A 277 21.31 3.15 -3.40
CA ALA A 277 20.99 4.21 -4.35
C ALA A 277 19.59 4.05 -4.98
N GLY A 278 18.80 3.06 -4.54
CA GLY A 278 17.46 2.77 -5.07
C GLY A 278 17.47 2.07 -6.44
N THR A 279 18.63 1.62 -6.94
CA THR A 279 18.71 0.87 -8.20
C THR A 279 18.34 -0.59 -7.96
N THR A 280 17.35 -1.09 -8.68
CA THR A 280 16.94 -2.51 -8.65
C THR A 280 18.01 -3.39 -9.27
N LEU A 281 18.65 -4.22 -8.45
CA LEU A 281 19.71 -5.14 -8.88
C LEU A 281 19.17 -6.55 -9.12
N VAL A 282 18.14 -6.93 -8.37
CA VAL A 282 17.39 -8.18 -8.56
C VAL A 282 15.90 -7.85 -8.53
N GLU A 283 15.11 -8.48 -9.39
CA GLU A 283 13.65 -8.48 -9.32
C GLU A 283 13.09 -9.89 -9.49
N THR A 284 11.90 -10.14 -8.92
CA THR A 284 11.21 -11.43 -9.02
C THR A 284 9.76 -11.24 -9.43
N TYR A 285 9.30 -12.06 -10.37
CA TYR A 285 7.90 -12.21 -10.78
C TYR A 285 7.41 -13.63 -10.48
N ASP A 286 6.49 -13.75 -9.52
CA ASP A 286 5.83 -15.01 -9.17
C ASP A 286 4.51 -15.12 -9.95
N LEU A 287 4.54 -15.83 -11.07
CA LEU A 287 3.42 -15.95 -12.00
C LEU A 287 2.41 -16.98 -11.48
N THR A 288 1.56 -16.53 -10.57
CA THR A 288 0.59 -17.32 -9.82
C THR A 288 -0.29 -18.15 -10.76
N GLY A 289 -0.28 -19.47 -10.58
CA GLY A 289 -1.07 -20.41 -11.37
C GLY A 289 -0.42 -20.83 -12.70
N MET A 290 0.59 -20.10 -13.19
CA MET A 290 1.27 -20.46 -14.44
C MET A 290 2.15 -21.70 -14.25
N GLY A 291 2.16 -22.58 -15.26
CA GLY A 291 3.04 -23.75 -15.33
C GLY A 291 4.43 -23.43 -15.90
N HIS A 292 5.09 -24.43 -16.49
CA HIS A 292 6.40 -24.28 -17.12
C HIS A 292 6.31 -23.56 -18.47
N ALA A 293 6.33 -22.23 -18.47
CA ALA A 293 6.18 -21.43 -19.70
C ALA A 293 6.82 -20.04 -19.58
N VAL A 294 6.95 -19.35 -20.71
CA VAL A 294 7.18 -17.90 -20.76
C VAL A 294 5.83 -17.20 -20.79
N ALA A 295 5.68 -16.13 -20.00
CA ALA A 295 4.49 -15.28 -19.98
C ALA A 295 4.41 -14.41 -21.25
N ILE A 296 3.28 -14.49 -21.94
CA ILE A 296 2.98 -13.79 -23.18
C ILE A 296 1.66 -13.01 -22.99
N ASP A 297 1.49 -11.97 -23.80
CA ASP A 297 0.23 -11.26 -23.95
C ASP A 297 0.07 -10.84 -25.43
N PRO A 298 -0.59 -11.66 -26.26
CA PRO A 298 -0.79 -11.33 -27.67
C PRO A 298 -1.69 -10.10 -27.90
N GLN A 299 -2.36 -9.60 -26.86
CA GLN A 299 -3.21 -8.41 -26.91
C GLN A 299 -2.42 -7.14 -26.52
N TYR A 300 -1.31 -7.29 -25.81
CA TYR A 300 -0.44 -6.18 -25.45
C TYR A 300 0.24 -5.61 -26.69
N SER A 301 -0.08 -4.37 -27.04
CA SER A 301 0.65 -3.58 -28.04
C SER A 301 1.79 -2.81 -27.37
N PHE A 302 3.01 -2.92 -27.90
CA PHE A 302 4.13 -2.15 -27.38
C PHE A 302 3.84 -0.64 -27.49
N PRO A 303 4.13 0.17 -26.45
CA PRO A 303 3.95 1.61 -26.47
C PRO A 303 4.44 2.28 -27.77
N GLY A 304 3.56 3.09 -28.38
CA GLY A 304 3.87 3.78 -29.64
C GLY A 304 3.90 2.90 -30.89
N SER A 305 3.46 1.63 -30.80
CA SER A 305 3.46 0.68 -31.91
C SER A 305 2.17 -0.15 -31.96
N THR A 306 1.89 -0.75 -33.12
CA THR A 306 0.86 -1.79 -33.30
C THR A 306 1.43 -3.21 -33.18
N SER A 307 2.75 -3.35 -32.99
CA SER A 307 3.38 -4.64 -32.76
C SER A 307 2.95 -5.20 -31.40
N VAL A 308 2.57 -6.48 -31.38
CA VAL A 308 2.09 -7.15 -30.17
C VAL A 308 3.17 -7.99 -29.50
N CYS A 309 2.97 -8.29 -28.22
CA CYS A 309 3.90 -9.07 -27.42
C CYS A 309 3.80 -10.57 -27.69
N GLY A 310 4.36 -10.99 -28.83
CA GLY A 310 4.51 -12.40 -29.15
C GLY A 310 3.19 -13.10 -29.46
N ALA A 311 3.22 -14.43 -29.43
CA ALA A 311 2.10 -15.31 -29.70
C ALA A 311 2.15 -16.56 -28.81
N THR A 312 0.99 -17.12 -28.51
CA THR A 312 0.89 -18.40 -27.77
C THR A 312 1.48 -19.55 -28.56
N GLY A 313 2.04 -20.53 -27.86
CA GLY A 313 2.68 -21.68 -28.47
C GLY A 313 3.14 -22.69 -27.42
N SER A 314 3.91 -23.68 -27.83
CA SER A 314 4.49 -24.65 -26.89
C SER A 314 5.39 -23.93 -25.90
N TYR A 315 5.02 -24.00 -24.61
CA TYR A 315 5.68 -23.30 -23.49
C TYR A 315 5.63 -21.77 -23.56
N LEU A 316 4.68 -21.22 -24.31
CA LEU A 316 4.40 -19.78 -24.41
C LEU A 316 2.93 -19.56 -24.03
N SER A 317 2.70 -19.08 -22.81
CA SER A 317 1.36 -19.00 -22.22
C SER A 317 0.85 -17.56 -22.20
N ASP A 318 -0.34 -17.35 -22.75
CA ASP A 318 -1.06 -16.10 -22.55
C ASP A 318 -1.52 -16.03 -21.10
N VAL A 319 -0.93 -15.11 -20.36
CA VAL A 319 -1.28 -14.82 -18.96
C VAL A 319 -1.59 -13.33 -18.78
N ASN A 320 -1.87 -12.62 -19.88
CA ASN A 320 -2.05 -11.16 -19.90
C ASN A 320 -0.86 -10.39 -19.31
N LEU A 321 0.36 -10.93 -19.48
CA LEU A 321 1.59 -10.27 -19.07
C LEU A 321 2.68 -10.44 -20.12
N CYS A 322 3.12 -9.32 -20.70
CA CYS A 322 4.18 -9.30 -21.69
C CYS A 322 5.57 -9.40 -21.04
N ALA A 323 6.12 -10.62 -20.89
CA ALA A 323 7.45 -10.79 -20.28
C ALA A 323 8.55 -10.02 -21.02
N SER A 324 8.55 -10.01 -22.35
CA SER A 324 9.57 -9.30 -23.13
C SER A 324 9.53 -7.78 -22.94
N TYR A 325 8.35 -7.17 -22.73
CA TYR A 325 8.25 -5.74 -22.41
C TYR A 325 8.84 -5.42 -21.04
N TYR A 326 8.43 -6.14 -19.99
CA TYR A 326 8.89 -5.86 -18.62
C TYR A 326 10.38 -6.19 -18.46
N GLN A 327 10.87 -7.26 -19.08
CA GLN A 327 12.30 -7.56 -19.12
C GLN A 327 13.08 -6.49 -19.90
N ALA A 328 12.56 -6.01 -21.04
CA ALA A 328 13.17 -4.89 -21.77
C ALA A 328 13.17 -3.60 -20.93
N LYS A 329 12.12 -3.36 -20.13
CA LYS A 329 12.06 -2.23 -19.19
C LYS A 329 13.11 -2.38 -18.10
N PHE A 330 13.24 -3.56 -17.51
CA PHE A 330 14.30 -3.86 -16.53
C PHE A 330 15.70 -3.66 -17.13
N PHE A 331 15.91 -4.00 -18.40
CA PHE A 331 17.17 -3.75 -19.12
C PHE A 331 17.39 -2.29 -19.54
N GLY A 332 16.42 -1.41 -19.35
CA GLY A 332 16.48 -0.01 -19.80
C GLY A 332 16.41 0.15 -21.30
N LEU A 333 15.76 -0.76 -22.01
CA LEU A 333 15.59 -0.72 -23.46
C LEU A 333 14.37 0.12 -23.87
N THR A 334 13.34 0.22 -23.03
CA THR A 334 12.04 0.82 -23.41
C THR A 334 12.01 2.35 -23.37
N GLY A 335 13.18 3.02 -23.23
CA GLY A 335 13.26 4.44 -22.86
C GLY A 335 12.73 4.73 -21.44
N GLY A 336 12.49 3.65 -20.67
CA GLY A 336 11.59 3.59 -19.52
C GLY A 336 12.20 3.16 -18.18
N GLY A 337 13.49 2.81 -18.09
CA GLY A 337 14.03 2.28 -16.83
C GLY A 337 15.51 1.91 -16.83
N GLY A 338 16.37 2.81 -16.36
CA GLY A 338 17.69 2.45 -15.86
C GLY A 338 18.85 2.66 -16.86
N GLY A 339 19.20 3.93 -17.07
CA GLY A 339 20.52 4.35 -17.55
C GLY A 339 20.70 4.45 -19.06
N THR A 340 19.99 5.37 -19.73
CA THR A 340 20.26 5.68 -21.15
C THR A 340 20.04 7.16 -21.47
N GLY A 341 21.08 7.98 -21.34
CA GLY A 341 21.28 9.24 -22.07
C GLY A 341 20.38 10.44 -21.74
N ASP A 342 19.17 10.24 -21.21
CA ASP A 342 18.37 11.36 -20.73
C ASP A 342 18.97 11.87 -19.42
N THR A 343 19.49 13.09 -19.49
CA THR A 343 20.09 13.81 -18.37
C THR A 343 19.26 15.04 -18.01
N THR A 344 18.12 15.23 -18.68
CA THR A 344 17.26 16.39 -18.48
C THR A 344 16.24 16.04 -17.41
N PRO A 345 16.24 16.72 -16.26
CA PRO A 345 15.20 16.50 -15.27
C PRO A 345 13.82 16.91 -15.81
N PRO A 346 12.74 16.22 -15.37
CA PRO A 346 11.39 16.67 -15.65
C PRO A 346 11.17 18.09 -15.11
N THR A 347 10.20 18.80 -15.65
CA THR A 347 9.63 19.99 -15.00
C THR A 347 8.46 19.58 -14.12
N VAL A 348 8.31 20.23 -12.97
CA VAL A 348 7.18 20.02 -12.06
C VAL A 348 6.79 21.33 -11.41
N ASN A 349 5.48 21.50 -11.17
CA ASN A 349 4.93 22.62 -10.43
C ASN A 349 3.62 22.20 -9.75
N LEU A 350 3.54 22.34 -8.44
CA LEU A 350 2.32 22.19 -7.65
C LEU A 350 1.36 23.33 -8.02
N THR A 351 0.17 22.95 -8.46
CA THR A 351 -0.84 23.88 -8.99
C THR A 351 -1.98 24.12 -8.02
N ALA A 352 -2.23 23.21 -7.08
CA ALA A 352 -3.12 23.42 -5.95
C ALA A 352 -2.63 22.66 -4.70
N PRO A 353 -2.85 23.21 -3.48
CA PRO A 353 -3.40 24.53 -3.16
C PRO A 353 -2.51 25.69 -3.64
N ALA A 354 -3.10 26.88 -3.79
CA ALA A 354 -2.32 28.07 -4.15
C ALA A 354 -1.43 28.53 -2.98
N ASN A 355 -0.30 29.16 -3.28
CA ASN A 355 0.58 29.75 -2.25
C ASN A 355 -0.19 30.77 -1.39
N GLY A 356 -0.09 30.65 -0.08
CA GLY A 356 -0.83 31.40 0.93
C GLY A 356 -2.24 30.87 1.23
N ALA A 357 -2.68 29.76 0.62
CA ALA A 357 -4.00 29.20 0.88
C ALA A 357 -4.16 28.75 2.33
N THR A 358 -5.36 28.93 2.89
CA THR A 358 -5.76 28.29 4.15
C THR A 358 -6.52 27.01 3.83
N VAL A 359 -6.10 25.88 4.41
CA VAL A 359 -6.63 24.55 4.09
C VAL A 359 -7.05 23.77 5.35
N SER A 360 -8.01 22.86 5.23
CA SER A 360 -8.55 22.07 6.34
C SER A 360 -9.24 20.80 5.85
N GLY A 361 -9.24 19.73 6.66
CA GLY A 361 -9.86 18.44 6.30
C GLY A 361 -9.11 17.72 5.17
N SER A 362 -9.84 17.17 4.20
CA SER A 362 -9.27 16.54 3.00
C SER A 362 -8.95 17.61 1.95
N VAL A 363 -7.68 17.71 1.58
CA VAL A 363 -7.13 18.70 0.66
C VAL A 363 -6.59 17.97 -0.56
N THR A 364 -7.08 18.29 -1.75
CA THR A 364 -6.54 17.75 -2.99
C THR A 364 -5.30 18.55 -3.40
N LEU A 365 -4.15 17.89 -3.42
CA LEU A 365 -2.92 18.40 -4.01
C LEU A 365 -2.93 18.06 -5.49
N THR A 366 -2.57 19.01 -6.34
CA THR A 366 -2.46 18.79 -7.78
C THR A 366 -1.15 19.35 -8.30
N ALA A 367 -0.56 18.70 -9.29
CA ALA A 367 0.68 19.15 -9.91
C ALA A 367 0.65 18.99 -11.43
N SER A 368 1.28 19.93 -12.12
CA SER A 368 1.67 19.76 -13.52
C SER A 368 3.10 19.26 -13.58
N ALA A 369 3.35 18.19 -14.31
CA ALA A 369 4.70 17.72 -14.60
C ALA A 369 4.84 17.36 -16.08
N SER A 370 5.99 17.69 -16.67
CA SER A 370 6.28 17.38 -18.06
C SER A 370 7.75 17.10 -18.28
N ASP A 371 8.02 16.19 -19.18
CA ASP A 371 9.37 15.83 -19.60
C ASP A 371 9.37 15.44 -21.08
N ALA A 372 10.51 15.57 -21.75
CA ALA A 372 10.63 15.25 -23.18
C ALA A 372 10.49 13.74 -23.46
N VAL A 373 10.87 12.90 -22.50
CA VAL A 373 10.82 11.43 -22.57
C VAL A 373 9.66 10.88 -21.73
N GLY A 374 9.19 11.66 -20.76
CA GLY A 374 7.93 11.44 -20.04
C GLY A 374 8.14 11.29 -18.54
N VAL A 375 7.11 11.68 -17.78
CA VAL A 375 7.11 11.59 -16.33
C VAL A 375 6.54 10.23 -15.93
N THR A 376 7.26 9.50 -15.08
CA THR A 376 6.85 8.18 -14.57
C THR A 376 6.05 8.28 -13.28
N ARG A 377 6.36 9.25 -12.42
CA ARG A 377 5.56 9.57 -11.24
C ARG A 377 5.80 10.99 -10.73
N VAL A 378 4.82 11.50 -9.99
CA VAL A 378 4.93 12.68 -9.14
C VAL A 378 4.71 12.28 -7.70
N GLU A 379 5.63 12.64 -6.83
CA GLU A 379 5.52 12.52 -5.37
C GLU A 379 5.11 13.88 -4.79
N PHE A 380 4.24 13.88 -3.78
CA PHE A 380 3.81 15.08 -3.05
C PHE A 380 4.34 15.04 -1.63
N TYR A 381 4.80 16.18 -1.13
CA TYR A 381 5.44 16.33 0.17
C TYR A 381 4.75 17.39 1.02
N VAL A 382 4.75 17.16 2.34
CA VAL A 382 4.28 18.10 3.37
C VAL A 382 5.39 18.25 4.40
N ASP A 383 5.90 19.47 4.59
CA ASP A 383 7.06 19.79 5.44
C ASP A 383 8.29 18.89 5.16
N GLY A 384 8.49 18.53 3.89
CA GLY A 384 9.57 17.65 3.43
C GLY A 384 9.34 16.15 3.67
N ALA A 385 8.23 15.75 4.28
CA ALA A 385 7.84 14.34 4.42
C ALA A 385 6.92 13.90 3.26
N LEU A 386 7.13 12.69 2.74
CA LEU A 386 6.33 12.15 1.64
C LEU A 386 4.88 11.92 2.10
N ALA A 387 3.93 12.59 1.44
CA ALA A 387 2.49 12.42 1.69
C ALA A 387 1.87 11.34 0.78
N GLY A 388 2.42 11.14 -0.42
CA GLY A 388 1.95 10.16 -1.39
C GLY A 388 2.50 10.41 -2.79
N SER A 389 2.07 9.60 -3.77
CA SER A 389 2.51 9.72 -5.16
C SER A 389 1.41 9.33 -6.14
N ASP A 390 1.50 9.86 -7.36
CA ASP A 390 0.65 9.52 -8.49
C ASP A 390 1.51 9.26 -9.73
N SER A 391 1.20 8.20 -10.48
CA SER A 391 1.93 7.77 -11.68
C SER A 391 1.21 8.11 -12.98
N ALA A 392 0.04 8.77 -12.93
CA ALA A 392 -0.74 9.14 -14.11
C ALA A 392 -1.20 10.59 -14.06
N ALA A 393 -1.18 11.28 -15.21
CA ALA A 393 -1.76 12.62 -15.33
C ALA A 393 -3.29 12.54 -15.50
N PRO A 394 -4.09 13.44 -14.89
CA PRO A 394 -3.67 14.55 -14.02
C PRO A 394 -3.14 14.04 -12.66
N TYR A 395 -1.98 14.55 -12.23
CA TYR A 395 -1.34 14.10 -11.00
C TYR A 395 -2.04 14.70 -9.80
N GLU A 396 -2.68 13.87 -9.00
CA GLU A 396 -3.49 14.29 -7.86
C GLU A 396 -3.25 13.43 -6.62
N LEU A 397 -3.30 14.06 -5.44
CA LEU A 397 -3.26 13.36 -4.16
C LEU A 397 -4.28 13.97 -3.19
N ALA A 398 -5.16 13.14 -2.64
CA ALA A 398 -5.98 13.53 -1.49
C ALA A 398 -5.16 13.43 -0.20
N TRP A 399 -4.76 14.58 0.34
CA TRP A 399 -4.03 14.69 1.61
C TRP A 399 -4.96 15.10 2.75
N SER A 400 -4.89 14.39 3.88
CA SER A 400 -5.61 14.79 5.10
C SER A 400 -4.80 15.81 5.89
N SER A 401 -5.20 17.07 5.89
CA SER A 401 -4.51 18.13 6.64
C SER A 401 -4.54 17.93 8.16
N THR A 402 -5.41 17.07 8.70
CA THR A 402 -5.39 16.63 10.11
C THR A 402 -4.18 15.78 10.49
N SER A 403 -3.38 15.35 9.51
CA SER A 403 -2.11 14.63 9.74
C SER A 403 -0.98 15.54 10.25
N VAL A 404 -1.14 16.86 10.18
CA VAL A 404 -0.20 17.86 10.69
C VAL A 404 -0.87 18.82 11.67
N ALA A 405 -0.06 19.54 12.45
CA ALA A 405 -0.57 20.56 13.38
C ALA A 405 -1.26 21.73 12.64
N ASN A 406 -1.99 22.58 13.36
CA ASN A 406 -2.42 23.86 12.79
C ASN A 406 -1.24 24.82 12.72
N GLY A 407 -1.15 25.62 11.65
CA GLY A 407 -0.04 26.56 11.46
C GLY A 407 0.37 26.68 10.00
N SER A 408 1.53 27.28 9.77
CA SER A 408 2.14 27.36 8.43
C SER A 408 2.82 26.04 8.10
N HIS A 409 2.55 25.52 6.90
CA HIS A 409 3.15 24.30 6.35
C HIS A 409 3.67 24.55 4.94
N SER A 410 4.66 23.77 4.55
CA SER A 410 5.22 23.78 3.19
C SER A 410 4.73 22.58 2.41
N LEU A 411 4.25 22.80 1.18
CA LEU A 411 3.87 21.76 0.23
C LEU A 411 4.80 21.81 -0.97
N SER A 412 5.22 20.65 -1.48
CA SER A 412 6.01 20.56 -2.72
C SER A 412 5.69 19.28 -3.49
N ALA A 413 6.02 19.29 -4.77
CA ALA A 413 5.88 18.17 -5.69
C ALA A 413 7.24 17.85 -6.34
N LYS A 414 7.53 16.54 -6.47
CA LYS A 414 8.73 16.03 -7.10
C LYS A 414 8.37 15.08 -8.24
N ALA A 415 8.74 15.42 -9.46
CA ALA A 415 8.55 14.54 -10.60
C ALA A 415 9.79 13.69 -10.87
N PHE A 416 9.55 12.48 -11.38
CA PHE A 416 10.58 11.54 -11.83
C PHE A 416 10.30 11.17 -13.28
N ASP A 417 11.35 11.06 -14.07
CA ASP A 417 11.26 10.48 -15.40
C ASP A 417 11.62 8.99 -15.37
N ALA A 418 11.71 8.39 -16.55
CA ALA A 418 12.09 7.00 -16.75
C ALA A 418 13.61 6.73 -16.63
N ALA A 419 14.43 7.76 -16.79
CA ALA A 419 15.88 7.69 -16.70
C ALA A 419 16.40 7.81 -15.25
N GLY A 420 15.52 8.21 -14.32
CA GLY A 420 15.83 8.44 -12.92
C GLY A 420 16.19 9.89 -12.61
N ASN A 421 16.09 10.82 -13.57
CA ASN A 421 16.21 12.24 -13.25
C ASN A 421 14.97 12.67 -12.47
N SER A 422 15.15 13.68 -11.63
CA SER A 422 14.05 14.25 -10.87
C SER A 422 14.23 15.74 -10.70
N ALA A 423 13.12 16.44 -10.63
CA ALA A 423 13.07 17.83 -10.21
C ALA A 423 12.02 17.99 -9.13
N THR A 424 12.24 18.94 -8.24
CA THR A 424 11.30 19.35 -7.21
C THR A 424 10.94 20.81 -7.48
N ASP A 425 9.68 21.15 -7.32
CA ASP A 425 9.24 22.54 -7.43
C ASP A 425 9.63 23.35 -6.19
N ALA A 426 9.31 24.64 -6.21
CA ALA A 426 9.48 25.49 -5.04
C ALA A 426 8.36 25.24 -4.03
N ASP A 427 8.72 25.29 -2.76
CA ASP A 427 7.78 25.21 -1.64
C ASP A 427 6.61 26.19 -1.77
N THR A 428 5.40 25.64 -1.73
CA THR A 428 4.14 26.36 -1.62
C THR A 428 3.73 26.44 -0.15
N SER A 429 3.75 27.64 0.42
CA SER A 429 3.33 27.85 1.80
C SER A 429 1.80 27.81 1.90
N VAL A 430 1.26 27.02 2.82
CA VAL A 430 -0.17 27.02 3.17
C VAL A 430 -0.34 27.20 4.67
N THR A 431 -1.51 27.67 5.09
CA THR A 431 -1.91 27.67 6.51
C THR A 431 -2.89 26.53 6.74
N VAL A 432 -2.48 25.51 7.49
CA VAL A 432 -3.39 24.46 7.96
C VAL A 432 -4.21 25.00 9.13
N SER A 433 -5.53 24.96 8.96
CA SER A 433 -6.50 25.33 9.97
C SER A 433 -7.56 24.23 10.10
N ASN A 434 -7.16 23.08 10.63
CA ASN A 434 -8.08 22.00 11.03
C ASN A 434 -9.01 22.40 12.18
N SER A 435 -8.80 23.59 12.75
CA SER A 435 -9.86 24.33 13.42
C SER A 435 -10.91 24.77 12.40
N GLY A 436 -11.56 23.81 11.73
CA GLY A 436 -12.97 23.98 11.49
C GLY A 436 -13.54 24.26 12.88
N THR A 437 -14.08 25.45 13.08
CA THR A 437 -14.93 25.70 14.24
C THR A 437 -15.96 24.58 14.20
N SER A 438 -15.80 23.59 15.08
CA SER A 438 -16.90 22.72 15.46
C SER A 438 -17.96 23.71 15.94
N THR A 439 -18.95 24.00 15.09
CA THR A 439 -19.92 25.06 15.34
C THR A 439 -20.54 24.72 16.68
N PRO A 440 -20.39 25.55 17.72
CA PRO A 440 -20.84 25.18 19.04
C PRO A 440 -22.34 24.88 18.99
N VAL A 441 -22.70 23.63 19.27
CA VAL A 441 -24.09 23.17 19.27
C VAL A 441 -24.69 23.55 20.62
N THR A 442 -25.80 24.27 20.59
CA THR A 442 -26.55 24.63 21.79
C THR A 442 -27.75 23.72 21.93
N VAL A 443 -27.85 23.02 23.05
CA VAL A 443 -28.99 22.17 23.42
C VAL A 443 -29.54 22.62 24.78
N SER A 444 -30.85 22.60 24.95
CA SER A 444 -31.51 22.91 26.22
C SER A 444 -32.28 21.70 26.73
N PHE A 445 -31.97 21.28 27.94
CA PHE A 445 -32.65 20.20 28.66
C PHE A 445 -33.68 20.80 29.60
N THR A 446 -34.93 20.37 29.47
CA THR A 446 -36.01 20.71 30.40
C THR A 446 -35.87 19.88 31.67
N SER A 447 -36.14 20.45 32.85
CA SER A 447 -36.07 19.69 34.09
C SER A 447 -37.19 18.62 34.15
N VAL A 448 -36.92 17.52 34.83
CA VAL A 448 -37.84 16.40 34.98
C VAL A 448 -38.66 16.61 36.25
N ALA A 449 -39.80 17.28 36.14
CA ALA A 449 -40.63 17.69 37.29
C ALA A 449 -40.98 16.55 38.26
N ALA A 450 -41.07 15.30 37.79
CA ALA A 450 -41.32 14.13 38.64
C ALA A 450 -40.15 13.78 39.58
N ASP A 451 -38.93 14.22 39.25
CA ASP A 451 -37.70 14.00 40.01
C ASP A 451 -37.28 15.24 40.82
N ASP A 452 -37.87 16.40 40.50
CA ASP A 452 -37.56 17.69 41.09
C ASP A 452 -38.23 17.84 42.47
N GLY A 453 -37.66 18.68 43.32
CA GLY A 453 -38.19 18.89 44.67
C GLY A 453 -37.37 19.88 45.46
N TYR A 454 -37.81 20.17 46.69
CA TYR A 454 -36.99 20.92 47.63
C TYR A 454 -37.00 20.24 49.00
N ILE A 455 -35.89 20.39 49.70
CA ILE A 455 -35.69 19.85 51.04
C ILE A 455 -35.48 21.02 51.98
N LYS A 456 -36.01 20.90 53.18
CA LYS A 456 -35.87 21.87 54.26
C LYS A 456 -35.27 21.25 55.50
N ALA A 457 -34.31 21.91 56.12
CA ALA A 457 -33.68 21.46 57.36
C ALA A 457 -33.37 22.63 58.30
N ASN A 458 -32.95 22.31 59.52
CA ASN A 458 -32.38 23.30 60.44
C ASN A 458 -31.04 23.83 59.89
N SER A 459 -30.52 24.94 60.45
CA SER A 459 -29.24 25.54 60.00
C SER A 459 -28.05 24.59 60.13
N ASP A 460 -28.05 23.73 61.16
CA ASP A 460 -27.06 22.67 61.35
C ASP A 460 -27.27 21.46 60.43
N GLY A 461 -28.29 21.50 59.58
CA GLY A 461 -28.68 20.42 58.67
C GLY A 461 -29.48 19.30 59.33
N SER A 462 -29.82 19.39 60.61
CA SER A 462 -30.64 18.40 61.30
C SER A 462 -32.11 18.45 60.87
N LEU A 463 -32.81 17.33 61.06
CA LEU A 463 -34.23 17.16 60.74
C LEU A 463 -34.61 17.54 59.29
N PRO A 464 -33.92 17.00 58.27
CA PRO A 464 -34.28 17.23 56.88
C PRO A 464 -35.68 16.67 56.61
N ALA A 465 -36.49 17.43 55.89
CA ALA A 465 -37.84 17.06 55.50
C ALA A 465 -38.10 17.49 54.06
N LEU A 466 -38.91 16.72 53.34
CA LEU A 466 -39.38 17.10 52.01
C LEU A 466 -40.32 18.29 52.08
N GLY A 467 -40.18 19.18 51.11
CA GLY A 467 -41.12 20.24 50.81
C GLY A 467 -42.43 19.69 50.26
N THR A 468 -43.56 20.29 50.64
CA THR A 468 -44.91 19.83 50.22
C THR A 468 -45.71 20.89 49.49
N LEU A 469 -45.12 22.08 49.30
CA LEU A 469 -45.76 23.21 48.63
C LEU A 469 -45.45 23.16 47.13
N THR A 470 -46.35 23.71 46.32
CA THR A 470 -46.15 23.83 44.87
C THR A 470 -45.01 24.78 44.54
N GLY A 471 -44.13 24.36 43.62
CA GLY A 471 -42.89 25.05 43.28
C GLY A 471 -41.74 24.67 44.22
N LEU A 472 -40.53 25.11 43.88
CA LEU A 472 -39.31 24.73 44.57
C LEU A 472 -38.81 25.86 45.47
N ALA A 473 -38.87 25.67 46.78
CA ALA A 473 -38.54 26.71 47.77
C ALA A 473 -37.03 26.89 47.97
N LEU A 474 -36.60 28.14 48.10
CA LEU A 474 -35.22 28.56 48.37
C LEU A 474 -35.19 29.61 49.47
N GLY A 475 -34.19 29.56 50.35
CA GLY A 475 -34.04 30.51 51.47
C GLY A 475 -34.75 30.01 52.73
N ARG A 476 -35.07 30.91 53.66
CA ARG A 476 -35.61 30.56 54.99
C ARG A 476 -37.13 30.72 55.06
N GLY A 477 -37.81 29.62 55.36
CA GLY A 477 -39.27 29.56 55.50
C GLY A 477 -39.80 30.15 56.82
N THR A 478 -41.13 30.26 56.92
CA THR A 478 -41.83 30.68 58.16
C THR A 478 -41.68 29.67 59.30
N ASP A 479 -41.37 28.42 58.97
CA ASP A 479 -41.05 27.33 59.92
C ASP A 479 -39.60 27.37 60.42
N ALA A 480 -38.87 28.46 60.13
CA ALA A 480 -37.47 28.67 60.48
C ALA A 480 -36.46 27.72 59.83
N LYS A 481 -36.90 26.85 58.89
CA LYS A 481 -36.02 25.95 58.15
C LYS A 481 -35.47 26.59 56.87
N PHE A 482 -34.31 26.10 56.44
CA PHE A 482 -33.62 26.54 55.24
C PHE A 482 -33.89 25.57 54.10
N ASN A 483 -34.31 26.11 52.95
CA ASN A 483 -34.75 25.35 51.81
C ASN A 483 -33.65 25.29 50.74
N ARG A 484 -33.44 24.10 50.17
CA ARG A 484 -32.60 23.85 49.00
C ARG A 484 -33.44 23.13 47.95
N SER A 485 -33.40 23.60 46.72
CA SER A 485 -34.13 23.00 45.61
C SER A 485 -33.23 22.11 44.77
N PHE A 486 -33.80 21.06 44.19
CA PHE A 486 -33.13 20.09 43.35
C PHE A 486 -33.86 20.03 42.01
N LEU A 487 -33.09 20.17 40.93
CA LEU A 487 -33.56 20.12 39.55
C LEU A 487 -32.79 19.03 38.80
N SER A 488 -33.49 18.09 38.18
CA SER A 488 -32.95 16.93 37.51
C SER A 488 -33.10 17.09 36.00
N PHE A 489 -32.03 16.85 35.25
CA PHE A 489 -32.01 16.95 33.79
C PHE A 489 -31.52 15.64 33.19
N ASP A 490 -32.22 15.09 32.20
CA ASP A 490 -31.68 14.00 31.40
C ASP A 490 -30.74 14.57 30.33
N THR A 491 -29.45 14.47 30.59
CA THR A 491 -28.39 14.99 29.72
C THR A 491 -27.76 13.90 28.84
N SER A 492 -28.39 12.71 28.77
CA SER A 492 -27.93 11.56 27.95
C SER A 492 -27.95 11.82 26.44
N GLY A 493 -28.62 12.89 26.00
CA GLY A 493 -28.61 13.33 24.61
C GLY A 493 -27.33 14.02 24.15
N LEU A 494 -26.35 14.23 25.04
CA LEU A 494 -25.04 14.78 24.69
C LEU A 494 -24.14 13.69 24.06
N PRO A 495 -23.41 13.95 22.96
CA PRO A 495 -22.48 12.98 22.41
C PRO A 495 -21.33 12.62 23.37
N ASP A 496 -20.89 11.35 23.39
CA ASP A 496 -19.84 10.86 24.30
C ASP A 496 -18.50 11.65 24.15
N GLY A 497 -18.16 12.04 22.92
CA GLY A 497 -16.96 12.82 22.58
C GLY A 497 -17.11 14.35 22.74
N ALA A 498 -18.31 14.87 23.02
CA ALA A 498 -18.58 16.30 23.00
C ALA A 498 -17.78 17.05 24.07
N THR A 499 -17.10 18.14 23.71
CA THR A 499 -16.48 19.03 24.70
C THR A 499 -17.47 20.12 25.10
N ILE A 500 -17.94 20.10 26.35
CA ILE A 500 -18.85 21.13 26.87
C ILE A 500 -18.06 22.41 27.12
N THR A 501 -18.40 23.47 26.40
CA THR A 501 -17.69 24.77 26.44
C THR A 501 -18.42 25.81 27.26
N ARG A 502 -19.74 25.67 27.44
CA ARG A 502 -20.55 26.59 28.25
C ARG A 502 -21.81 25.89 28.75
N ALA A 503 -22.24 26.18 29.97
CA ALA A 503 -23.55 25.76 30.47
C ALA A 503 -24.12 26.82 31.42
N TYR A 504 -25.44 26.98 31.42
CA TYR A 504 -26.14 27.85 32.37
C TYR A 504 -27.56 27.34 32.61
N LEU A 505 -28.11 27.67 33.78
CA LEU A 505 -29.47 27.31 34.17
C LEU A 505 -30.40 28.51 33.99
N THR A 506 -31.54 28.31 33.33
CA THR A 506 -32.67 29.24 33.32
C THR A 506 -33.74 28.75 34.29
N VAL A 507 -34.22 29.63 35.18
CA VAL A 507 -35.34 29.34 36.09
C VAL A 507 -36.38 30.45 36.05
N ALA A 508 -37.65 30.08 36.25
CA ALA A 508 -38.75 31.04 36.37
C ALA A 508 -39.15 31.26 37.83
N TYR A 509 -39.42 32.52 38.17
CA TYR A 509 -39.95 32.91 39.47
C TYR A 509 -41.41 32.47 39.59
N SER A 510 -41.79 31.94 40.76
CA SER A 510 -43.18 31.60 41.08
C SER A 510 -43.77 32.62 42.07
N SER A 511 -43.22 32.65 43.29
CA SER A 511 -43.67 33.53 44.38
C SER A 511 -42.56 33.69 45.41
N GLY A 512 -42.75 34.51 46.44
CA GLY A 512 -41.72 34.75 47.44
C GLY A 512 -42.15 35.77 48.47
N SER A 513 -41.41 35.84 49.56
CA SER A 513 -41.62 36.78 50.66
C SER A 513 -40.28 37.23 51.22
N GLY A 514 -40.13 38.53 51.49
CA GLY A 514 -38.86 39.13 51.90
C GLY A 514 -37.81 39.14 50.79
N ASP A 515 -36.56 39.41 51.17
CA ASP A 515 -35.40 39.44 50.26
C ASP A 515 -34.28 38.51 50.74
N PRO A 516 -34.21 37.26 50.24
CA PRO A 516 -33.23 36.29 50.73
C PRO A 516 -31.78 36.61 50.31
N TRP A 517 -31.57 37.59 49.42
CA TRP A 517 -30.24 38.10 49.06
C TRP A 517 -29.74 39.23 49.98
N ALA A 518 -30.64 39.92 50.69
CA ALA A 518 -30.27 41.13 51.44
C ALA A 518 -29.65 40.87 52.81
N SER A 519 -30.04 39.79 53.49
CA SER A 519 -29.58 39.49 54.85
C SER A 519 -29.25 38.00 55.01
N PRO A 520 -27.97 37.64 55.27
CA PRO A 520 -26.82 38.53 55.45
C PRO A 520 -26.39 39.24 54.15
N ALA A 521 -25.68 40.37 54.28
CA ALA A 521 -25.17 41.11 53.13
C ALA A 521 -24.21 40.25 52.31
N GLY A 522 -24.35 40.27 50.97
CA GLY A 522 -23.55 39.45 50.05
C GLY A 522 -24.05 38.01 49.87
N ASN A 523 -25.22 37.67 50.40
CA ASN A 523 -25.79 36.34 50.20
C ASN A 523 -26.16 36.12 48.73
N THR A 524 -25.74 34.98 48.18
CA THR A 524 -25.89 34.66 46.77
C THR A 524 -26.60 33.32 46.61
N LEU A 525 -27.55 33.25 45.68
CA LEU A 525 -28.12 31.99 45.23
C LEU A 525 -27.14 31.31 44.29
N VAL A 526 -26.69 30.10 44.61
CA VAL A 526 -25.69 29.37 43.84
C VAL A 526 -26.16 27.98 43.43
N LEU A 527 -25.50 27.44 42.41
CA LEU A 527 -25.73 26.11 41.85
C LEU A 527 -24.62 25.16 42.26
N ASP A 528 -24.98 24.00 42.78
CA ASP A 528 -24.09 22.85 42.85
C ASP A 528 -24.50 21.84 41.76
N VAL A 529 -23.54 21.10 41.19
CA VAL A 529 -23.75 20.10 40.13
C VAL A 529 -23.36 18.72 40.64
N LYS A 530 -24.22 17.74 40.38
CA LYS A 530 -23.97 16.32 40.62
C LYS A 530 -23.99 15.57 39.29
N THR A 531 -22.95 14.78 39.06
CA THR A 531 -22.89 13.79 37.98
C THR A 531 -23.77 12.61 38.40
N GLY A 532 -24.90 12.40 37.71
CA GLY A 532 -25.96 11.53 38.21
C GLY A 532 -26.92 12.28 39.13
N THR A 533 -27.34 11.63 40.21
CA THR A 533 -28.22 12.20 41.23
C THR A 533 -27.53 12.24 42.59
N PHE A 534 -28.02 13.08 43.51
CA PHE A 534 -27.42 13.26 44.83
C PHE A 534 -27.49 11.95 45.62
N ASN A 535 -28.67 11.34 45.75
CA ASN A 535 -28.81 9.99 46.32
C ASN A 535 -29.75 9.10 45.49
N ALA A 536 -30.98 9.53 45.24
CA ALA A 536 -32.00 8.77 44.51
C ALA A 536 -32.43 9.48 43.22
N ALA A 537 -33.27 8.82 42.41
CA ALA A 537 -33.74 9.38 41.15
C ALA A 537 -34.63 10.62 41.35
N ALA A 538 -35.50 10.58 42.37
CA ALA A 538 -36.32 11.70 42.80
C ALA A 538 -35.76 12.29 44.09
N THR A 539 -36.05 13.57 44.32
CA THR A 539 -35.60 14.30 45.51
C THR A 539 -36.11 13.64 46.80
N GLU A 540 -35.21 13.37 47.74
CA GLU A 540 -35.50 12.74 49.03
C GLU A 540 -34.67 13.33 50.18
N THR A 541 -35.11 13.13 51.43
CA THR A 541 -34.49 13.78 52.60
C THR A 541 -32.97 13.54 52.75
N ALA A 542 -32.46 12.40 52.27
CA ALA A 542 -31.04 12.06 52.31
C ALA A 542 -30.17 12.99 51.44
N ASP A 543 -30.72 13.55 50.35
CA ASP A 543 -29.97 14.41 49.42
C ASP A 543 -29.43 15.69 50.09
N TRP A 544 -30.01 16.11 51.21
CA TRP A 544 -29.57 17.29 51.97
C TRP A 544 -28.09 17.23 52.31
N GLY A 545 -27.63 16.06 52.78
CA GLY A 545 -26.27 15.84 53.27
C GLY A 545 -25.29 15.39 52.19
N VAL A 546 -25.76 15.03 50.98
CA VAL A 546 -24.87 14.50 49.95
C VAL A 546 -24.04 15.61 49.31
N ALA A 547 -22.74 15.35 49.18
CA ALA A 547 -21.81 16.22 48.48
C ALA A 547 -22.09 16.23 46.98
N ALA A 548 -22.02 17.43 46.39
CA ALA A 548 -22.02 17.63 44.96
C ALA A 548 -20.65 17.28 44.36
N ASN A 549 -20.59 16.99 43.07
CA ASN A 549 -19.32 16.84 42.37
C ASN A 549 -18.62 18.19 42.19
N ALA A 550 -19.39 19.26 41.95
CA ALA A 550 -18.90 20.62 41.91
C ALA A 550 -19.89 21.54 42.65
N SER A 551 -19.39 22.37 43.56
CA SER A 551 -20.23 23.26 44.38
C SER A 551 -20.05 24.72 43.98
N ALA A 552 -21.13 25.51 44.09
CA ALA A 552 -21.16 26.92 43.74
C ALA A 552 -20.59 27.24 42.34
N VAL A 553 -20.97 26.44 41.34
CA VAL A 553 -20.43 26.54 39.97
C VAL A 553 -20.91 27.78 39.23
N ALA A 554 -22.06 28.35 39.64
CA ALA A 554 -22.61 29.57 39.08
C ALA A 554 -23.54 30.23 40.10
N SER A 555 -23.65 31.56 40.01
CA SER A 555 -24.61 32.35 40.77
C SER A 555 -25.85 32.67 39.95
N ILE A 556 -27.01 32.70 40.59
CA ILE A 556 -28.25 33.25 40.02
C ILE A 556 -28.43 34.67 40.58
N PRO A 557 -28.52 35.70 39.71
CA PRO A 557 -28.75 37.06 40.15
C PRO A 557 -30.15 37.19 40.77
N LYS A 558 -30.32 38.19 41.65
CA LYS A 558 -31.62 38.49 42.26
C LYS A 558 -32.68 38.73 41.19
N PHE A 559 -33.85 38.13 41.38
CA PHE A 559 -35.01 38.28 40.50
C PHE A 559 -36.30 38.06 41.31
N THR A 560 -37.37 38.77 40.93
CA THR A 560 -38.64 38.78 41.67
C THR A 560 -39.87 38.56 40.77
N LEU A 561 -39.66 38.35 39.47
CA LEU A 561 -40.66 38.02 38.47
C LEU A 561 -39.97 37.46 37.21
N GLY A 562 -40.72 36.75 36.36
CA GLY A 562 -40.23 36.27 35.07
C GLY A 562 -39.14 35.20 35.19
N THR A 563 -38.35 35.05 34.12
CA THR A 563 -37.22 34.12 34.04
C THR A 563 -35.89 34.83 34.26
N THR A 564 -34.93 34.11 34.81
CA THR A 564 -33.54 34.57 34.91
C THR A 564 -32.58 33.44 34.54
N ASN A 565 -31.41 33.82 34.04
CA ASN A 565 -30.30 32.89 33.81
C ASN A 565 -29.30 32.98 34.95
N SER A 566 -28.71 31.85 35.31
CA SER A 566 -27.47 31.86 36.08
C SER A 566 -26.34 32.48 35.27
N ALA A 567 -25.25 32.85 35.95
CA ALA A 567 -23.96 32.97 35.31
C ALA A 567 -23.57 31.64 34.63
N ASP A 568 -22.60 31.70 33.72
CA ASP A 568 -22.04 30.49 33.13
C ASP A 568 -21.36 29.63 34.21
N PHE A 569 -21.50 28.32 34.08
CA PHE A 569 -20.90 27.38 35.01
C PHE A 569 -19.38 27.48 34.93
N ALA A 570 -18.73 27.51 36.09
CA ALA A 570 -17.29 27.33 36.21
C ALA A 570 -16.85 25.98 35.62
N SER A 571 -15.57 25.85 35.29
CA SER A 571 -14.99 24.64 34.67
C SER A 571 -15.35 23.35 35.40
N ALA A 572 -15.30 23.35 36.73
CA ALA A 572 -15.69 22.20 37.55
C ALA A 572 -17.16 21.79 37.34
N GLY A 573 -18.06 22.76 37.11
CA GLY A 573 -19.46 22.50 36.80
C GLY A 573 -19.66 21.93 35.40
N LEU A 574 -18.91 22.40 34.40
CA LEU A 574 -18.95 21.86 33.04
C LEU A 574 -18.52 20.38 33.01
N VAL A 575 -17.46 20.04 33.76
CA VAL A 575 -16.94 18.66 33.88
C VAL A 575 -17.93 17.74 34.60
N ALA A 576 -18.72 18.27 35.54
CA ALA A 576 -19.67 17.49 36.32
C ALA A 576 -20.98 17.14 35.57
N ILE A 577 -21.23 17.71 34.39
CA ILE A 577 -22.41 17.38 33.57
C ILE A 577 -22.26 15.94 33.04
N ASN A 578 -23.25 15.11 33.34
CA ASN A 578 -23.26 13.69 32.99
C ASN A 578 -23.77 13.46 31.56
N LYS A 579 -22.88 13.18 30.62
CA LYS A 579 -23.26 12.97 29.21
C LYS A 579 -23.98 11.64 28.95
N THR A 580 -23.93 10.69 29.87
CA THR A 580 -24.49 9.34 29.68
C THR A 580 -25.73 9.10 30.55
N GLY A 581 -26.30 10.15 31.16
CA GLY A 581 -27.43 10.01 32.07
C GLY A 581 -27.87 11.33 32.69
N LYS A 582 -28.43 11.27 33.90
CA LYS A 582 -28.95 12.46 34.59
C LYS A 582 -27.85 13.37 35.11
N THR A 583 -28.08 14.67 35.04
CA THR A 583 -27.36 15.71 35.79
C THR A 583 -28.34 16.36 36.77
N GLN A 584 -28.03 16.35 38.05
CA GLN A 584 -28.87 16.98 39.07
C GLN A 584 -28.19 18.24 39.62
N LEU A 585 -28.96 19.33 39.69
CA LEU A 585 -28.52 20.61 40.22
C LEU A 585 -29.15 20.86 41.58
N ARG A 586 -28.36 21.35 42.53
CA ARG A 586 -28.85 21.83 43.82
C ARG A 586 -28.73 23.35 43.89
N LEU A 587 -29.85 24.02 44.09
CA LEU A 587 -29.96 25.46 44.28
C LEU A 587 -29.98 25.74 45.77
N ARG A 588 -29.10 26.63 46.24
CA ARG A 588 -29.04 27.05 47.64
C ARG A 588 -28.47 28.44 47.79
N PHE A 589 -28.83 29.11 48.88
CA PHE A 589 -28.10 30.30 49.28
C PHE A 589 -26.76 29.93 49.90
N THR A 590 -25.76 30.79 49.71
CA THR A 590 -24.42 30.64 50.28
C THR A 590 -24.41 30.75 51.81
N GLN A 591 -25.37 31.49 52.36
CA GLN A 591 -25.48 31.78 53.79
C GLN A 591 -26.95 31.67 54.24
N ASP A 592 -27.14 31.34 55.51
CA ASP A 592 -28.45 31.23 56.14
C ASP A 592 -29.05 32.62 56.38
N GLN A 593 -30.29 32.85 55.93
CA GLN A 593 -31.01 34.10 56.18
C GLN A 593 -31.32 34.30 57.67
N ALA A 594 -31.14 35.53 58.16
CA ALA A 594 -31.37 35.89 59.57
C ALA A 594 -32.87 35.98 59.96
N ALA A 595 -33.77 36.09 58.97
CA ALA A 595 -35.21 36.17 59.16
C ALA A 595 -35.93 35.41 58.03
N THR A 596 -37.26 35.29 58.12
CA THR A 596 -38.08 34.68 57.05
C THR A 596 -37.89 35.46 55.76
N ALA A 597 -37.24 34.84 54.78
CA ALA A 597 -36.99 35.40 53.47
C ALA A 597 -36.77 34.23 52.50
N TYR A 598 -37.66 34.07 51.53
CA TYR A 598 -37.65 32.94 50.61
C TYR A 598 -38.23 33.30 49.25
N LEU A 599 -37.90 32.48 48.26
CA LEU A 599 -38.60 32.46 46.98
C LEU A 599 -38.96 31.02 46.58
N PHE A 600 -39.91 30.91 45.67
CA PHE A 600 -40.25 29.70 44.94
C PHE A 600 -39.86 29.89 43.48
N VAL A 601 -39.22 28.88 42.90
CA VAL A 601 -39.00 28.76 41.46
C VAL A 601 -39.87 27.65 40.88
N GLN A 602 -40.16 27.75 39.59
CA GLN A 602 -40.89 26.72 38.87
C GLN A 602 -39.93 25.64 38.34
N ASP A 603 -40.48 24.46 38.10
CA ASP A 603 -39.82 23.27 37.55
C ASP A 603 -40.39 22.92 36.16
N GLY A 604 -40.02 21.76 35.64
CA GLY A 604 -40.46 21.26 34.35
C GLY A 604 -40.06 22.20 33.21
N ALA A 605 -41.01 22.52 32.33
CA ALA A 605 -40.83 23.40 31.17
C ALA A 605 -40.26 24.79 31.51
N ASN A 606 -40.37 25.21 32.78
CA ASN A 606 -39.95 26.52 33.25
C ASN A 606 -38.55 26.54 33.88
N ALA A 607 -37.88 25.38 33.96
CA ALA A 607 -36.49 25.24 34.35
C ALA A 607 -35.71 24.53 33.23
N LYS A 608 -34.67 25.19 32.71
CA LYS A 608 -33.90 24.68 31.56
C LYS A 608 -32.40 24.75 31.81
N LEU A 609 -31.70 23.64 31.67
CA LEU A 609 -30.24 23.60 31.60
C LEU A 609 -29.82 23.72 30.14
N THR A 610 -29.20 24.83 29.78
CA THR A 610 -28.65 25.02 28.43
C THR A 610 -27.17 24.67 28.42
N VAL A 611 -26.78 23.82 27.48
CA VAL A 611 -25.41 23.33 27.29
C VAL A 611 -24.97 23.67 25.87
N VAL A 612 -23.79 24.29 25.76
CA VAL A 612 -23.10 24.51 24.50
C VAL A 612 -21.90 23.57 24.46
N TYR A 613 -21.80 22.79 23.39
CA TYR A 613 -20.70 21.85 23.21
C TYR A 613 -20.16 21.89 21.79
N THR A 614 -18.90 21.50 21.62
CA THR A 614 -18.31 21.20 20.32
C THR A 614 -18.30 19.69 20.14
N PRO A 615 -18.99 19.13 19.11
CA PRO A 615 -18.93 17.70 18.80
C PRO A 615 -17.51 17.18 18.58
#